data_AF-A0A9X7XT02-F1
#
_entry.id   AF-A0A9X7XT02-F1
#
_cell.length_a   1.000
_cell.length_b   1.000
_cell.length_c   1.000
_cell.angle_alpha   90.00
_cell.angle_beta   90.00
_cell.angle_gamma   90.00
#
_symmetry.space_group_name_H-M   'P 1'
#
loop_
_entity.id
_entity.type
_entity.pdbx_description
1 polymer ?
#
loop_
_entity_poly.entity_id
_entity_poly.type
_entity_poly.pdbx_seq_one_letter_code
_entity_poly.pdbx_strand_id
1 'polypeptide(L)'
;MKVLDNEKGLSLVEVVASLLIFSIALLFLSHFLVRSFEISGNQDSRQVAMNLARQTVEEWRAGNGVIPADQQQGISLADQYLGKPLPFHLLASICSNEAPNWPNDFKGIKLADMTINDRVYQTYVLPRFITTEQTASQSLIRVVVTVFSNDVKVAELETLIANPEIGQENDA
;
A
#
# COMPACT_ATOMS: atom_id res chain seq x y z
N MET A 1 65.39 -12.30 35.74
CA MET A 1 64.05 -11.75 35.48
C MET A 1 64.22 -10.31 35.00
N LYS A 2 64.29 -10.11 33.69
CA LYS A 2 64.31 -8.80 33.02
C LYS A 2 63.46 -8.97 31.76
N VAL A 3 62.17 -8.65 31.88
CA VAL A 3 61.18 -8.71 30.79
C VAL A 3 60.45 -7.38 30.79
N LEU A 4 61.19 -6.29 30.64
CA LEU A 4 60.68 -4.95 30.36
C LEU A 4 61.80 -4.24 29.57
N ASP A 5 61.42 -3.27 28.74
CA ASP A 5 62.28 -2.45 27.86
C ASP A 5 62.29 -2.87 26.38
N ASN A 6 61.11 -2.86 25.77
CA ASN A 6 60.96 -2.61 24.32
C ASN A 6 59.72 -1.74 24.07
N GLU A 7 59.70 -0.54 24.66
CA GLU A 7 58.65 0.45 24.40
C GLU A 7 58.92 1.13 23.06
N LYS A 8 58.48 0.50 21.96
CA LYS A 8 58.36 1.17 20.67
C LYS A 8 57.18 2.14 20.76
N GLY A 9 57.46 3.42 20.96
CA GLY A 9 56.45 4.47 20.88
C GLY A 9 55.77 4.46 19.50
N LEU A 10 54.46 4.73 19.48
CA LEU A 10 53.69 4.91 18.26
C LEU A 10 54.33 5.96 17.37
N SER A 11 54.57 5.62 16.11
CA SER A 11 55.06 6.58 15.13
C SER A 11 54.00 7.63 14.86
N LEU A 12 54.40 8.90 14.67
CA LEU A 12 53.50 9.97 14.24
C LEU A 12 52.71 9.56 12.99
N VAL A 13 53.34 8.81 12.08
CA VAL A 13 52.72 8.31 10.86
C VAL A 13 51.58 7.33 11.16
N GLU A 14 51.76 6.45 12.15
CA GLU A 14 50.73 5.48 12.55
C GLU A 14 49.51 6.19 13.18
N VAL A 15 49.76 7.23 13.97
CA VAL A 15 48.69 8.05 14.56
C VAL A 15 47.91 8.78 13.46
N VAL A 16 48.59 9.38 12.49
CA VAL A 16 47.92 10.07 11.38
C VAL A 16 47.14 9.08 10.50
N ALA A 17 47.71 7.92 10.20
CA ALA A 17 47.04 6.90 9.40
C ALA A 17 45.78 6.36 10.11
N SER A 18 45.86 6.08 11.42
CA SER A 18 44.71 5.63 12.20
C SER A 18 43.60 6.69 12.27
N LEU A 19 43.94 7.97 12.43
CA LEU A 19 42.97 9.07 12.37
C LEU A 19 42.28 9.18 11.01
N LEU A 20 43.02 8.97 9.92
CA LEU A 20 42.48 9.02 8.56
C LEU A 20 41.51 7.85 8.33
N ILE A 21 41.91 6.63 8.70
CA ILE A 21 41.04 5.44 8.61
C ILE A 21 39.79 5.62 9.48
N PHE A 22 39.93 6.11 10.70
CA PHE A 22 38.81 6.35 11.61
C PHE A 22 37.83 7.39 11.04
N SER A 23 38.34 8.45 10.43
CA SER A 23 37.50 9.48 9.78
C SER A 23 36.69 8.90 8.62
N ILE A 24 37.32 8.07 7.77
CA ILE A 24 36.62 7.38 6.68
C ILE A 24 35.56 6.41 7.23
N ALA A 25 35.88 5.67 8.29
CA ALA A 25 34.95 4.74 8.93
C ALA A 25 33.72 5.48 9.49
N LEU A 26 33.90 6.65 10.10
CA LEU A 26 32.80 7.48 10.58
C LEU A 26 31.89 7.98 9.44
N LEU A 27 32.46 8.35 8.30
CA LEU A 27 31.67 8.74 7.13
C LEU A 27 30.82 7.58 6.61
N PHE A 28 31.40 6.38 6.52
CA PHE A 28 30.64 5.18 6.14
C PHE A 28 29.56 4.82 7.15
N LEU A 29 29.86 4.91 8.46
CA LEU A 29 28.88 4.64 9.51
C LEU A 29 27.70 5.63 9.43
N SER A 30 27.98 6.93 9.25
CA SER A 30 26.94 7.94 9.11
C SER A 30 26.03 7.65 7.91
N HIS A 31 26.63 7.36 6.76
CA HIS A 31 25.87 7.03 5.55
C HIS A 31 25.06 5.74 5.70
N PHE A 32 25.63 4.73 6.36
CA PHE A 32 24.95 3.48 6.67
C PHE A 32 23.73 3.70 7.58
N LEU A 33 23.88 4.47 8.65
CA LEU A 33 22.79 4.76 9.58
C LEU A 33 21.63 5.48 8.89
N VAL A 34 21.91 6.55 8.13
CA VAL A 34 20.88 7.30 7.39
C VAL A 34 20.10 6.39 6.45
N ARG A 35 20.79 5.61 5.61
CA ARG A 35 20.12 4.67 4.70
C ARG A 35 19.36 3.58 5.44
N SER A 36 19.89 3.09 6.57
CA SER A 36 19.23 2.05 7.34
C SER A 36 17.90 2.54 7.92
N PHE A 37 17.82 3.80 8.38
CA PHE A 37 16.57 4.38 8.86
C PHE A 37 15.56 4.61 7.73
N GLU A 38 16.00 5.09 6.57
CA GLU A 38 15.14 5.24 5.39
C GLU A 38 14.54 3.90 4.94
N ILE A 39 15.37 2.86 4.85
CA ILE A 39 14.92 1.52 4.48
C ILE A 39 13.94 0.97 5.51
N SER A 40 14.24 1.10 6.80
CA SER A 40 13.37 0.64 7.89
C SER A 40 12.00 1.33 7.86
N GLY A 41 11.98 2.67 7.70
CA GLY A 41 10.74 3.43 7.61
C GLY A 41 9.91 3.08 6.37
N ASN A 42 10.55 2.79 5.25
CA ASN A 42 9.86 2.34 4.04
C ASN A 42 9.25 0.95 4.20
N GLN A 43 9.97 0.02 4.85
CA GLN A 43 9.47 -1.33 5.13
C GLN A 43 8.27 -1.31 6.08
N ASP A 44 8.35 -0.55 7.18
CA ASP A 44 7.23 -0.40 8.11
C ASP A 44 5.99 0.18 7.40
N SER A 45 6.18 1.25 6.64
CA SER A 45 5.08 1.87 5.89
C SER A 45 4.44 0.92 4.87
N ARG A 46 5.24 0.03 4.27
CA ARG A 46 4.76 -0.99 3.34
C ARG A 46 3.99 -2.10 4.03
N GLN A 47 4.39 -2.49 5.24
CA GLN A 47 3.65 -3.47 6.04
C GLN A 47 2.29 -2.92 6.47
N VAL A 48 2.26 -1.67 6.95
CA VAL A 48 1.01 -0.97 7.30
C VAL A 48 0.10 -0.85 6.07
N ALA A 49 0.63 -0.34 4.96
CA ALA A 49 -0.13 -0.19 3.71
C ALA A 49 -0.66 -1.53 3.17
N MET A 50 0.13 -2.61 3.27
CA MET A 50 -0.31 -3.95 2.86
C MET A 50 -1.42 -4.50 3.77
N ASN A 51 -1.32 -4.28 5.08
CA ASN A 51 -2.37 -4.70 6.01
C ASN A 51 -3.68 -3.94 5.75
N LEU A 52 -3.58 -2.64 5.44
CA LEU A 52 -4.74 -1.84 5.05
C LEU A 52 -5.36 -2.30 3.74
N ALA A 53 -4.53 -2.54 2.73
CA ALA A 53 -5.00 -3.06 1.45
C ALA A 53 -5.70 -4.42 1.65
N ARG A 54 -5.13 -5.31 2.47
CA ARG A 54 -5.72 -6.61 2.80
C ARG A 54 -7.05 -6.47 3.54
N GLN A 55 -7.10 -5.66 4.59
CA GLN A 55 -8.33 -5.44 5.35
C GLN A 55 -9.44 -4.92 4.43
N THR A 56 -9.13 -3.91 3.63
CA THR A 56 -10.07 -3.32 2.67
C THR A 56 -10.52 -4.36 1.64
N VAL A 57 -9.60 -5.13 1.08
CA VAL A 57 -9.93 -6.21 0.13
C VAL A 57 -10.89 -7.23 0.74
N GLU A 58 -10.63 -7.68 1.98
CA GLU A 58 -11.48 -8.66 2.64
C GLU A 58 -12.85 -8.09 3.02
N GLU A 59 -12.92 -6.84 3.47
CA GLU A 59 -14.19 -6.14 3.73
C GLU A 59 -15.04 -6.06 2.46
N TRP A 60 -14.44 -5.67 1.34
CA TRP A 60 -15.12 -5.57 0.06
C TRP A 60 -15.50 -6.93 -0.51
N ARG A 61 -14.64 -7.94 -0.37
CA ARG A 61 -14.92 -9.31 -0.78
C ARG A 61 -16.08 -9.92 0.01
N ALA A 62 -16.18 -9.60 1.31
CA ALA A 62 -17.28 -10.03 2.16
C ALA A 62 -18.59 -9.25 1.91
N GLY A 63 -18.58 -8.24 1.03
CA GLY A 63 -19.72 -7.35 0.78
C GLY A 63 -19.94 -6.30 1.88
N ASN A 64 -19.01 -6.17 2.84
CA ASN A 64 -19.05 -5.19 3.92
C ASN A 64 -18.33 -3.87 3.57
N GLY A 65 -17.86 -3.72 2.33
CA GLY A 65 -17.26 -2.48 1.86
C GLY A 65 -18.24 -1.31 1.97
N VAL A 66 -17.74 -0.16 2.41
CA VAL A 66 -18.54 1.07 2.58
C VAL A 66 -17.97 2.18 1.71
N ILE A 67 -18.85 2.88 0.99
CA ILE A 67 -18.48 4.10 0.25
C ILE A 67 -18.57 5.29 1.21
N PRO A 68 -17.49 6.06 1.40
CA PRO A 68 -17.53 7.29 2.20
C PRO A 68 -18.49 8.33 1.66
N ALA A 69 -19.06 9.13 2.56
CA ALA A 69 -20.08 10.13 2.24
C ALA A 69 -19.56 11.33 1.45
N ASP A 70 -18.25 11.55 1.44
CA ASP A 70 -17.55 12.69 0.84
C ASP A 70 -17.14 12.44 -0.63
N GLN A 71 -17.29 11.21 -1.14
CA GLN A 71 -16.87 10.78 -2.47
C GLN A 71 -18.00 10.77 -3.52
N GLN A 72 -19.07 11.53 -3.29
CA GLN A 72 -20.31 11.53 -4.07
C GLN A 72 -20.22 12.12 -5.50
N GLN A 73 -19.05 12.56 -5.97
CA GLN A 73 -18.93 13.20 -7.27
C GLN A 73 -18.99 12.18 -8.41
N GLY A 74 -20.20 11.92 -8.92
CA GLY A 74 -20.41 11.25 -10.22
C GLY A 74 -21.23 9.95 -10.20
N ILE A 75 -21.59 9.43 -9.02
CA ILE A 75 -22.43 8.23 -8.90
C ILE A 75 -23.80 8.69 -8.42
N SER A 76 -24.76 8.86 -9.34
CA SER A 76 -26.17 9.22 -9.04
C SER A 76 -26.90 8.22 -8.11
N LEU A 77 -26.23 7.13 -7.73
CA LEU A 77 -26.69 6.08 -6.83
C LEU A 77 -26.01 6.15 -5.44
N ALA A 78 -24.95 6.95 -5.24
CA ALA A 78 -24.17 7.00 -3.99
C ALA A 78 -24.97 7.50 -2.78
N ASP A 79 -25.97 8.35 -3.00
CA ASP A 79 -26.86 8.82 -1.93
C ASP A 79 -27.70 7.69 -1.30
N GLN A 80 -27.99 6.62 -2.04
CA GLN A 80 -28.86 5.53 -1.59
C GLN A 80 -28.13 4.46 -0.75
N TYR A 81 -26.80 4.36 -0.89
CA TYR A 81 -25.98 3.26 -0.36
C TYR A 81 -24.90 3.69 0.63
N LEU A 82 -24.94 4.95 1.05
CA LEU A 82 -24.08 5.53 2.06
C LEU A 82 -24.13 4.73 3.37
N GLY A 83 -22.97 4.26 3.85
CA GLY A 83 -22.88 3.54 5.13
C GLY A 83 -23.50 2.13 5.14
N LYS A 84 -23.88 1.58 4.00
CA LYS A 84 -24.46 0.23 3.90
C LYS A 84 -23.47 -0.76 3.25
N PRO A 85 -23.56 -2.05 3.59
CA PRO A 85 -22.82 -3.11 2.89
C PRO A 85 -23.11 -3.07 1.38
N LEU A 86 -22.08 -3.29 0.55
CA LEU A 86 -22.13 -3.31 -0.91
C LEU A 86 -22.20 -4.77 -1.42
N PRO A 87 -23.40 -5.35 -1.60
CA PRO A 87 -23.57 -6.63 -2.28
C PRO A 87 -23.14 -6.57 -3.75
N PHE A 88 -22.91 -7.75 -4.35
CA PHE A 88 -22.38 -7.92 -5.71
C PHE A 88 -23.09 -7.07 -6.77
N HIS A 89 -24.43 -7.05 -6.78
CA HIS A 89 -25.20 -6.28 -7.77
C HIS A 89 -24.94 -4.76 -7.68
N LEU A 90 -24.67 -4.23 -6.49
CA LEU A 90 -24.29 -2.82 -6.32
C LEU A 90 -22.84 -2.58 -6.74
N LEU A 91 -21.93 -3.49 -6.38
CA LEU A 91 -20.54 -3.44 -6.86
C LEU A 91 -20.48 -3.43 -8.39
N ALA A 92 -21.31 -4.25 -9.04
CA ALA A 92 -21.43 -4.29 -10.50
C ALA A 92 -21.87 -2.93 -11.07
N SER A 93 -22.76 -2.21 -10.39
CA SER A 93 -23.26 -0.90 -10.85
C SER A 93 -22.22 0.22 -10.81
N ILE A 94 -21.19 0.08 -9.98
CA ILE A 94 -20.11 1.07 -9.82
C ILE A 94 -18.81 0.67 -10.54
N CYS A 95 -18.79 -0.50 -11.18
CA CYS A 95 -17.64 -0.95 -11.97
C CYS A 95 -17.40 0.00 -13.16
N SER A 96 -16.17 0.49 -13.30
CA SER A 96 -15.74 1.25 -14.47
C SER A 96 -14.93 0.38 -15.43
N ASN A 97 -15.20 0.48 -16.74
CA ASN A 97 -14.38 -0.19 -17.77
C ASN A 97 -13.11 0.59 -18.14
N GLU A 98 -12.97 1.83 -17.69
CA GLU A 98 -11.84 2.70 -18.05
C GLU A 98 -10.59 2.39 -17.21
N ALA A 99 -9.40 2.32 -17.82
CA ALA A 99 -8.14 2.18 -17.10
C ALA A 99 -7.80 3.45 -16.29
N PRO A 100 -7.22 3.34 -15.07
CA PRO A 100 -6.93 4.50 -14.25
C PRO A 100 -5.63 5.13 -14.75
N ASN A 101 -5.67 6.42 -15.11
CA ASN A 101 -4.44 7.18 -15.37
C ASN A 101 -3.90 7.71 -14.05
N TRP A 102 -3.07 6.91 -13.40
CA TRP A 102 -2.35 7.28 -12.18
C TRP A 102 -1.34 8.42 -12.43
N PRO A 103 -1.08 9.33 -11.47
CA PRO A 103 -1.77 9.53 -10.18
C PRO A 103 -2.91 10.57 -10.22
N ASN A 104 -3.05 11.33 -11.32
CA ASN A 104 -3.86 12.55 -11.33
C ASN A 104 -5.34 12.36 -11.74
N ASP A 105 -5.71 11.20 -12.29
CA ASP A 105 -7.06 10.94 -12.82
C ASP A 105 -7.61 9.60 -12.32
N PHE A 106 -7.47 9.36 -11.01
CA PHE A 106 -7.98 8.14 -10.39
C PHE A 106 -9.51 8.23 -10.22
N LYS A 107 -10.25 7.53 -11.08
CA LYS A 107 -11.72 7.37 -11.02
C LYS A 107 -12.19 6.24 -10.10
N GLY A 108 -11.44 5.89 -9.05
CA GLY A 108 -11.91 4.93 -8.06
C GLY A 108 -12.34 5.60 -6.76
N ILE A 109 -12.91 4.80 -5.87
CA ILE A 109 -13.49 5.25 -4.62
C ILE A 109 -12.36 5.46 -3.61
N LYS A 110 -12.09 6.72 -3.24
CA LYS A 110 -11.21 7.03 -2.11
C LYS A 110 -11.91 6.62 -0.82
N LEU A 111 -11.19 5.98 0.09
CA LEU A 111 -11.64 5.73 1.45
C LEU A 111 -11.19 6.87 2.37
N ALA A 112 -11.71 6.89 3.60
CA ALA A 112 -11.28 7.86 4.60
C ALA A 112 -9.75 7.79 4.80
N ASP A 113 -9.12 8.96 4.83
CA ASP A 113 -7.69 9.07 5.12
C ASP A 113 -7.42 8.56 6.53
N MET A 114 -6.36 7.78 6.68
CA MET A 114 -6.01 7.19 7.97
C MET A 114 -4.60 7.58 8.37
N THR A 115 -4.45 8.06 9.60
CA THR A 115 -3.16 8.46 10.15
C THR A 115 -2.61 7.38 11.07
N ILE A 116 -1.46 6.81 10.72
CA ILE A 116 -0.72 5.85 11.56
C ILE A 116 0.74 6.31 11.62
N ASN A 117 1.31 6.38 12.83
CA ASN A 117 2.71 6.77 13.05
C ASN A 117 3.08 8.10 12.35
N ASP A 118 2.22 9.13 12.50
CA ASP A 118 2.37 10.46 11.88
C ASP A 118 2.42 10.47 10.35
N ARG A 119 2.03 9.37 9.69
CA ARG A 119 1.90 9.26 8.24
C ARG A 119 0.44 9.15 7.86
N VAL A 120 0.06 9.89 6.83
CA VAL A 120 -1.28 9.81 6.22
C VAL A 120 -1.24 8.75 5.14
N TYR A 121 -2.20 7.82 5.22
CA TYR A 121 -2.44 6.78 4.23
C TYR A 121 -3.75 7.07 3.52
N GLN A 122 -3.70 7.07 2.19
CA GLN A 122 -4.85 7.29 1.33
C GLN A 122 -5.15 5.97 0.61
N THR A 123 -6.28 5.37 0.94
CA THR A 123 -6.70 4.10 0.36
C THR A 123 -7.72 4.35 -0.74
N TYR A 124 -7.57 3.63 -1.83
CA TYR A 124 -8.39 3.76 -3.02
C TYR A 124 -8.87 2.39 -3.47
N VAL A 125 -10.14 2.29 -3.86
CA VAL A 125 -10.77 1.05 -4.31
C VAL A 125 -11.30 1.21 -5.72
N LEU A 126 -10.97 0.26 -6.59
CA LEU A 126 -11.36 0.29 -7.99
C LEU A 126 -11.99 -1.04 -8.40
N PRO A 127 -13.33 -1.14 -8.39
CA PRO A 127 -14.04 -2.28 -8.91
C PRO A 127 -14.08 -2.24 -10.45
N ARG A 128 -13.85 -3.39 -11.07
CA ARG A 128 -13.82 -3.59 -12.53
C ARG A 128 -14.37 -4.94 -12.91
N PHE A 129 -14.95 -5.03 -14.10
CA PHE A 129 -15.17 -6.33 -14.71
C PHE A 129 -13.87 -6.91 -15.24
N ILE A 130 -13.71 -8.24 -15.14
CA ILE A 130 -12.56 -8.94 -15.72
C ILE A 130 -12.62 -8.87 -17.25
N THR A 131 -13.83 -8.88 -17.81
CA THR A 131 -14.06 -8.87 -19.26
C THR A 131 -14.67 -7.52 -19.68
N THR A 132 -14.16 -6.95 -20.77
CA THR A 132 -14.69 -5.73 -21.39
C THR A 132 -16.03 -5.94 -22.09
N GLU A 133 -16.38 -7.20 -22.37
CA GLU A 133 -17.68 -7.57 -22.94
C GLU A 133 -18.71 -7.65 -21.81
N GLN A 134 -19.67 -6.72 -21.80
CA GLN A 134 -20.91 -6.80 -21.02
C GLN A 134 -21.77 -7.93 -21.58
N THR A 135 -21.40 -9.17 -21.30
CA THR A 135 -22.31 -10.32 -21.45
C THR A 135 -23.16 -10.45 -20.20
N ALA A 136 -24.37 -11.00 -20.35
CA ALA A 136 -25.33 -11.23 -19.26
C ALA A 136 -24.82 -12.14 -18.12
N SER A 137 -23.60 -12.66 -18.24
CA SER A 137 -22.95 -13.61 -17.33
C SER A 137 -21.62 -13.06 -16.79
N GLN A 138 -21.60 -11.80 -16.36
CA GLN A 138 -20.45 -11.26 -15.62
C GLN A 138 -20.35 -11.96 -14.27
N SER A 139 -19.58 -13.04 -14.24
CA SER A 139 -19.43 -13.91 -13.06
C SER A 139 -18.43 -13.37 -12.05
N LEU A 140 -17.58 -12.43 -12.43
CA LEU A 140 -16.47 -11.97 -11.60
C LEU A 140 -16.23 -10.46 -11.73
N ILE A 141 -16.10 -9.81 -10.58
CA ILE A 141 -15.62 -8.43 -10.43
C ILE A 141 -14.22 -8.48 -9.85
N ARG A 142 -13.25 -7.87 -10.54
CA ARG A 142 -11.93 -7.58 -10.00
C ARG A 142 -12.01 -6.30 -9.17
N VAL A 143 -11.63 -6.37 -7.91
CA VAL A 143 -11.47 -5.19 -7.04
C VAL A 143 -9.98 -4.97 -6.80
N VAL A 144 -9.49 -3.81 -7.21
CA VAL A 144 -8.10 -3.40 -6.96
C VAL A 144 -8.10 -2.35 -5.85
N VAL A 145 -7.37 -2.63 -4.78
CA VAL A 145 -7.14 -1.69 -3.68
C VAL A 145 -5.71 -1.18 -3.76
N THR A 146 -5.56 0.14 -3.73
CA THR A 146 -4.26 0.80 -3.78
C THR A 146 -4.12 1.75 -2.61
N VAL A 147 -2.97 1.73 -1.94
CA VAL A 147 -2.68 2.56 -0.78
C VAL A 147 -1.49 3.47 -1.10
N PHE A 148 -1.70 4.76 -0.88
CA PHE A 148 -0.69 5.82 -1.04
C PHE A 148 -0.27 6.36 0.30
N SER A 149 0.97 6.84 0.37
CA SER A 149 1.48 7.68 1.44
C SER A 149 2.33 8.77 0.81
N ASN A 150 2.03 10.03 1.10
CA ASN A 150 2.70 11.21 0.50
C ASN A 150 2.81 11.11 -1.04
N ASP A 151 1.68 10.83 -1.71
CA ASP A 151 1.56 10.70 -3.17
C ASP A 151 2.37 9.54 -3.82
N VAL A 152 3.01 8.69 -3.01
CA VAL A 152 3.72 7.50 -3.49
C VAL A 152 2.87 6.26 -3.26
N LYS A 153 2.73 5.42 -4.31
CA LYS A 153 2.08 4.10 -4.18
C LYS A 153 2.93 3.20 -3.30
N VAL A 154 2.39 2.79 -2.15
CA VAL A 154 3.12 1.96 -1.16
C VAL A 154 2.66 0.51 -1.22
N ALA A 155 1.37 0.27 -1.48
CA ALA A 155 0.82 -1.08 -1.62
C ALA A 155 -0.29 -1.12 -2.67
N GLU A 156 -0.45 -2.29 -3.28
CA GLU A 156 -1.54 -2.62 -4.19
C GLU A 156 -1.90 -4.09 -3.96
N LEU A 157 -3.20 -4.36 -3.86
CA LEU A 157 -3.73 -5.71 -3.72
C LEU A 157 -4.96 -5.83 -4.59
N GLU A 158 -5.12 -6.99 -5.24
CA GLU A 158 -6.29 -7.29 -6.04
C GLU A 158 -7.01 -8.53 -5.51
N THR A 159 -8.34 -8.52 -5.66
CA THR A 159 -9.20 -9.65 -5.35
C THR A 159 -10.26 -9.82 -6.40
N LEU A 160 -10.84 -11.02 -6.47
CA LEU A 160 -11.96 -11.35 -7.34
C LEU A 160 -13.19 -11.66 -6.49
N ILE A 161 -14.30 -11.04 -6.83
CA ILE A 161 -15.60 -11.24 -6.20
C ILE A 161 -16.48 -11.95 -7.22
N ALA A 162 -17.01 -13.12 -6.86
CA ALA A 162 -17.90 -13.89 -7.72
C ALA A 162 -19.36 -13.48 -7.55
N ASN A 163 -20.14 -13.56 -8.63
CA ASN A 163 -21.58 -13.41 -8.57
C ASN A 163 -22.18 -14.62 -7.83
N PRO A 164 -22.81 -14.43 -6.64
CA PRO A 164 -23.39 -15.53 -5.90
C PRO A 164 -24.56 -16.22 -6.63
N GLU A 165 -25.25 -15.53 -7.54
CA GLU A 165 -26.43 -16.05 -8.23
C GLU A 165 -26.06 -17.13 -9.27
N ILE A 166 -24.91 -16.99 -9.95
CA ILE A 166 -24.43 -17.95 -10.95
C ILE A 166 -23.99 -19.28 -10.29
N GLY A 167 -23.58 -19.24 -9.03
CA GLY A 167 -23.23 -20.45 -8.27
C GLY A 167 -24.45 -21.30 -7.90
N GLN A 168 -25.60 -20.67 -7.65
CA GLN A 168 -26.83 -21.35 -7.23
C GLN A 168 -27.57 -22.04 -8.38
N GLU A 169 -27.42 -21.53 -9.61
CA GLU A 169 -28.10 -22.06 -10.80
C GLU A 169 -27.52 -23.42 -11.26
N ASN A 170 -26.31 -23.79 -10.81
CA ASN A 170 -25.67 -25.07 -11.14
C ASN A 170 -25.92 -26.18 -10.11
N ASP A 171 -26.50 -25.86 -8.96
CA ASP A 171 -26.81 -26.81 -7.87
C ASP A 171 -28.30 -27.25 -7.85
N ALA A 172 -29.12 -26.78 -8.80
CA ALA A 172 -30.54 -27.10 -8.97
C ALA A 172 -30.78 -28.03 -10.17
#